data_AF-A4HUD2-F1
#
_entry.id   AF-A4HUD2-F1
#
_cell.length_a   1.000
_cell.length_b   1.000
_cell.length_c   1.000
_cell.angle_alpha   90.00
_cell.angle_beta   90.00
_cell.angle_gamma   90.00
#
_symmetry.space_group_name_H-M   'P 1'
#
loop_
_entity.id
_entity.type
_entity.pdbx_description
1 polymer ?
#
loop_
_entity_poly.entity_id
_entity_poly.type
_entity_poly.pdbx_seq_one_letter_code
_entity_poly.pdbx_strand_id
1 'polypeptide(L)'
;MSYRARQSELPKWFPQEEGVATNRISAPVTDDDLRRDFDSEVLELEHDKSVSRKERAARKKELLKRQAVVEEERERRAIAALETRLPRPDWYSSDDEAEFIQDGVEAEKISELRTQPEGGVGLVFCVVYTALSAVAFVFHFTSSCPIPWMRSESGRKYGVWRATGGGQPDLKVSDIHDCSYEMQFWQAAAAMSVLATFASLGAMISGVLLCVNKGHMGASFILSFYSFSFSLVSWALVVALYHSFRCGKGTFAGGVAHLDTGVALTLIGWVTHIAALTVLGVHFVKYWTRSINSGKTRAVRFIYVAVGVATIFLYSVGQAYTMWGKAFPQVEASVSLWHVRIYDRKTRLSTFLSRGAYKCPAITHRMKAAAALMIMSIIWLFFAVVLGTGACYKSQYIKISIVFGYASCIFALTAWITLLVTWNGRLCTGVTPSGQSSWTDMGYNGIPSGIQNAQINFSGYSLREGFGLIVGGWAISTVALIFNTVLWDI
;
A
#
# COMPACT_ATOMS: atom_id res chain seq x y z
N MET A 1 -44.01 37.15 -8.30
CA MET A 1 -44.50 35.95 -9.02
C MET A 1 -43.29 35.15 -9.49
N SER A 2 -43.14 33.95 -8.94
CA SER A 2 -41.93 33.13 -9.01
C SER A 2 -41.79 32.45 -10.37
N TYR A 3 -40.72 32.77 -11.11
CA TYR A 3 -40.32 32.10 -12.34
C TYR A 3 -39.91 30.65 -12.02
N ARG A 4 -40.78 29.70 -12.35
CA ARG A 4 -40.55 28.26 -12.13
C ARG A 4 -39.67 27.74 -13.27
N ALA A 5 -38.39 27.53 -12.98
CA ALA A 5 -37.43 26.93 -13.89
C ALA A 5 -37.89 25.52 -14.29
N ARG A 6 -38.27 25.35 -15.56
CA ARG A 6 -38.54 24.04 -16.16
C ARG A 6 -37.19 23.40 -16.47
N GLN A 7 -36.78 22.42 -15.66
CA GLN A 7 -35.73 21.48 -16.01
C GLN A 7 -36.19 20.74 -17.28
N SER A 8 -35.65 21.15 -18.43
CA SER A 8 -35.80 20.40 -19.67
C SER A 8 -34.79 19.26 -19.65
N GLU A 9 -35.33 18.06 -19.83
CA GLU A 9 -34.61 16.80 -19.86
C GLU A 9 -33.54 16.85 -20.96
N LEU A 10 -32.27 16.77 -20.56
CA LEU A 10 -31.15 16.58 -21.48
C LEU A 10 -31.32 15.21 -22.17
N PRO A 11 -31.45 15.15 -23.50
CA PRO A 11 -31.53 13.89 -24.20
C PRO A 11 -30.20 13.14 -24.03
N LYS A 12 -30.28 11.90 -23.52
CA LYS A 12 -29.17 10.95 -23.52
C LYS A 12 -28.82 10.62 -24.98
N TRP A 13 -27.82 11.32 -25.52
CA TRP A 13 -27.14 10.92 -26.74
C TRP A 13 -26.29 9.69 -26.42
N PHE A 14 -26.86 8.50 -26.61
CA PHE A 14 -26.04 7.32 -26.82
C PHE A 14 -25.47 7.44 -28.25
N PRO A 15 -24.15 7.46 -28.45
CA PRO A 15 -23.57 7.36 -29.77
C PRO A 15 -23.99 6.00 -30.34
N GLN A 16 -24.90 6.07 -31.31
CA GLN A 16 -25.25 4.94 -32.15
C GLN A 16 -23.96 4.60 -32.91
N GLU A 17 -23.43 3.40 -32.68
CA GLU A 17 -22.31 2.85 -33.44
C GLU A 17 -22.72 2.82 -34.93
N GLU A 18 -22.39 3.88 -35.65
CA GLU A 18 -22.45 3.90 -37.10
C GLU A 18 -21.48 2.83 -37.59
N GLY A 19 -22.07 1.77 -38.16
CA GLY A 19 -21.35 0.65 -38.74
C GLY A 19 -20.19 1.13 -39.59
N VAL A 20 -19.03 0.55 -39.32
CA VAL A 20 -17.77 0.74 -40.03
C VAL A 20 -18.03 0.64 -41.54
N ALA A 21 -18.15 1.80 -42.18
CA ALA A 21 -18.30 1.92 -43.61
C ALA A 21 -16.99 1.46 -44.25
N THR A 22 -17.02 0.21 -44.70
CA THR A 22 -16.13 -0.45 -45.65
C THR A 22 -15.22 0.49 -46.43
N ASN A 23 -13.90 0.36 -46.18
CA ASN A 23 -12.77 0.59 -47.10
C ASN A 23 -13.09 1.42 -48.36
N ARG A 24 -13.51 2.69 -48.19
CA ARG A 24 -13.32 3.67 -49.25
C ARG A 24 -11.84 4.02 -49.23
N ILE A 25 -11.08 3.27 -50.02
CA ILE A 25 -9.73 3.64 -50.45
C ILE A 25 -9.82 5.11 -50.84
N SER A 26 -9.21 5.98 -50.04
CA SER A 26 -9.10 7.40 -50.36
C SER A 26 -8.48 7.48 -51.75
N ALA A 27 -9.13 8.22 -52.66
CA ALA A 27 -8.59 8.40 -54.00
C ALA A 27 -7.14 8.91 -53.89
N PRO A 28 -6.20 8.42 -54.71
CA PRO A 28 -4.81 8.84 -54.63
C PRO A 28 -4.67 10.36 -54.74
N VAL A 29 -3.73 10.96 -54.02
CA VAL A 29 -3.42 12.39 -54.10
C VAL A 29 -2.75 12.67 -55.44
N THR A 30 -3.34 13.54 -56.25
CA THR A 30 -2.81 13.92 -57.56
C THR A 30 -1.88 15.14 -57.44
N ASP A 31 -1.04 15.40 -58.45
CA ASP A 31 -0.21 16.60 -58.47
C ASP A 31 -1.04 17.89 -58.55
N ASP A 32 -2.24 17.82 -59.13
CA ASP A 32 -3.20 18.92 -59.11
C ASP A 32 -3.70 19.19 -57.69
N ASP A 33 -4.01 18.15 -56.89
CA ASP A 33 -4.39 18.31 -55.49
C ASP A 33 -3.31 19.04 -54.67
N LEU A 34 -2.03 18.77 -54.94
CA LEU A 34 -0.91 19.40 -54.24
C LEU A 34 -0.74 20.89 -54.58
N ARG A 35 -1.30 21.36 -55.70
CA ARG A 35 -1.28 22.76 -56.14
C ARG A 35 -2.54 23.53 -55.74
N ARG A 36 -3.59 22.85 -55.28
CA ARG A 36 -4.84 23.51 -54.86
C ARG A 36 -4.65 24.30 -53.58
N ASP A 37 -5.34 25.43 -53.52
CA ASP A 37 -5.47 26.26 -52.32
C ASP A 37 -6.81 25.94 -51.65
N PHE A 38 -6.79 24.94 -50.77
CA PHE A 38 -7.99 24.47 -50.08
C PHE A 38 -8.61 25.56 -49.20
N ASP A 39 -7.82 26.48 -48.66
CA ASP A 39 -8.32 27.56 -47.82
C ASP A 39 -9.14 28.56 -48.64
N SER A 40 -8.66 28.91 -49.85
CA SER A 40 -9.42 29.73 -50.79
C SER A 40 -10.74 29.06 -51.21
N GLU A 41 -10.71 27.75 -51.51
CA GLU A 41 -11.92 27.02 -51.89
C GLU A 41 -12.94 26.92 -50.75
N VAL A 42 -12.48 26.75 -49.51
CA VAL A 42 -13.35 26.74 -48.32
C VAL A 42 -13.98 28.12 -48.11
N LEU A 43 -13.23 29.21 -48.33
CA LEU A 43 -13.74 30.58 -48.27
C LEU A 43 -14.76 30.87 -49.36
N GLU A 44 -14.50 30.46 -50.60
CA GLU A 44 -15.46 30.58 -51.72
C GLU A 44 -16.75 29.83 -51.42
N LEU A 45 -16.64 28.62 -50.87
CA LEU A 45 -17.80 27.79 -50.49
C LEU A 45 -18.64 28.44 -49.37
N GLU A 46 -18.02 29.20 -48.46
CA GLU A 46 -18.73 29.95 -47.43
C GLU A 46 -19.55 31.11 -48.00
N HIS A 47 -19.04 31.75 -49.05
CA HIS A 47 -19.70 32.88 -49.73
C HIS A 47 -20.70 32.46 -50.81
N ASP A 48 -20.67 31.21 -51.28
CA ASP A 48 -21.59 30.71 -52.31
C ASP A 48 -23.03 30.57 -51.78
N LYS A 49 -23.89 31.54 -52.11
CA LYS A 49 -25.31 31.57 -51.75
C LYS A 49 -26.18 30.62 -52.58
N SER A 50 -25.67 30.04 -53.66
CA SER A 50 -26.44 29.12 -54.52
C SER A 50 -26.63 27.74 -53.87
N VAL A 51 -25.75 27.37 -52.93
CA VAL A 51 -25.74 26.05 -52.29
C VAL A 51 -26.51 26.08 -50.95
N SER A 52 -27.34 25.05 -50.72
CA SER A 52 -28.07 24.87 -49.46
C SER A 52 -27.10 24.72 -48.28
N ARG A 53 -27.46 25.25 -47.10
CA ARG A 53 -26.62 25.21 -45.89
C ARG A 53 -26.14 23.80 -45.52
N LYS A 54 -26.98 22.78 -45.71
CA LYS A 54 -26.63 21.38 -45.43
C LYS A 54 -25.59 20.84 -46.43
N GLU A 55 -25.74 21.19 -47.70
CA GLU A 55 -24.82 20.81 -48.77
C GLU A 55 -23.48 21.53 -48.64
N ARG A 56 -23.49 22.81 -48.24
CA ARG A 56 -22.30 23.58 -47.92
C ARG A 56 -21.49 22.95 -46.77
N ALA A 57 -22.17 22.52 -45.70
CA ALA A 57 -21.50 21.85 -44.58
C ALA A 57 -20.89 20.49 -44.99
N ALA A 58 -21.58 19.72 -45.85
CA ALA A 58 -21.08 18.45 -46.36
C ALA A 58 -19.84 18.64 -47.25
N ARG A 59 -19.90 19.57 -48.22
CA ARG A 59 -18.76 19.91 -49.10
C ARG A 59 -17.58 20.47 -48.32
N LYS A 60 -17.81 21.33 -47.32
CA LYS A 60 -16.75 21.83 -46.42
C LYS A 60 -16.06 20.69 -45.66
N LYS A 61 -16.83 19.74 -45.12
CA LYS A 61 -16.26 18.57 -44.41
C LYS A 61 -15.43 17.69 -45.34
N GLU A 62 -15.84 17.54 -46.60
CA GLU A 62 -15.10 16.78 -47.61
C GLU A 62 -13.80 17.47 -48.03
N LEU A 63 -13.83 18.79 -48.25
CA LEU A 63 -12.64 19.60 -48.54
C LEU A 63 -11.62 19.55 -47.40
N LEU A 64 -12.05 19.71 -46.14
CA LEU A 64 -11.15 19.63 -44.99
C LEU A 64 -10.52 18.23 -44.83
N LYS A 65 -11.29 17.16 -45.10
CA LYS A 65 -10.74 15.80 -45.13
C LYS A 65 -9.70 15.64 -46.24
N ARG A 66 -9.94 16.20 -47.41
CA ARG A 66 -8.99 16.14 -48.54
C ARG A 66 -7.74 16.97 -48.23
N GLN A 67 -7.89 18.16 -47.65
CA GLN A 67 -6.79 19.03 -47.20
C GLN A 67 -5.86 18.28 -46.23
N ALA A 68 -6.41 17.62 -45.21
CA ALA A 68 -5.60 16.85 -44.25
C ALA A 68 -4.74 15.76 -44.93
N VAL A 69 -5.32 15.02 -45.88
CA VAL A 69 -4.59 13.98 -46.65
C VAL A 69 -3.52 14.59 -47.56
N VAL A 70 -3.79 15.76 -48.14
CA VAL A 70 -2.82 16.46 -49.01
C VAL A 70 -1.69 17.07 -48.18
N GLU A 71 -1.97 17.60 -46.99
CA GLU A 71 -0.95 18.11 -46.07
C GLU A 71 0.00 17.00 -45.61
N GLU A 72 -0.55 15.84 -45.23
CA GLU A 72 0.23 14.66 -44.87
C GLU A 72 1.16 14.21 -46.03
N GLU A 73 0.65 14.17 -47.26
CA GLU A 73 1.45 13.83 -48.44
C GLU A 73 2.48 14.92 -48.80
N ARG A 74 2.14 16.20 -48.59
CA ARG A 74 3.07 17.33 -48.79
C ARG A 74 4.21 17.29 -47.78
N GLU A 75 3.93 16.97 -46.52
CA GLU A 75 4.94 16.73 -45.48
C GLU A 75 5.81 15.54 -45.84
N ARG A 76 5.22 14.42 -46.27
CA ARG A 76 5.96 13.23 -46.70
C ARG A 76 6.92 13.53 -47.85
N ARG A 77 6.47 14.27 -48.87
CA ARG A 77 7.33 14.72 -49.99
C ARG A 77 8.39 15.72 -49.54
N ALA A 78 8.08 16.61 -48.59
CA ALA A 78 9.04 17.56 -48.03
C ALA A 78 10.14 16.86 -47.23
N ILE A 79 9.78 15.85 -46.42
CA ILE A 79 10.73 15.01 -45.68
C ILE A 79 11.64 14.26 -46.66
N ALA A 80 11.09 13.60 -47.69
CA ALA A 80 11.89 12.93 -48.70
C ALA A 80 12.83 13.90 -49.46
N ALA A 81 12.38 15.12 -49.75
CA ALA A 81 13.21 16.16 -50.37
C ALA A 81 14.30 16.70 -49.42
N LEU A 82 14.05 16.74 -48.12
CA LEU A 82 15.04 17.11 -47.08
C LEU A 82 16.07 16.01 -46.89
N GLU A 83 15.64 14.75 -46.83
CA GLU A 83 16.52 13.59 -46.69
C GLU A 83 17.50 13.46 -47.86
N THR A 84 17.08 13.82 -49.08
CA THR A 84 17.97 13.80 -50.25
C THR A 84 19.01 14.93 -50.24
N ARG A 85 18.81 16.00 -49.45
CA ARG A 85 19.72 17.15 -49.35
C ARG A 85 20.67 17.09 -48.16
N LEU A 86 20.30 16.40 -47.09
CA LEU A 86 21.09 16.37 -45.87
C LEU A 86 22.10 15.20 -45.94
N PRO A 87 23.41 15.45 -45.80
CA PRO A 87 24.40 14.38 -45.68
C PRO A 87 24.07 13.57 -44.43
N ARG A 88 23.61 12.32 -44.62
CA ARG A 88 23.27 11.40 -43.53
C ARG A 88 24.53 11.05 -42.75
N PRO A 89 24.63 11.41 -41.45
CA PRO A 89 25.76 10.98 -40.61
C PRO A 89 25.71 9.47 -40.39
N ASP A 90 26.87 8.81 -40.42
CA ASP A 90 27.04 7.35 -40.42
C ASP A 90 26.39 6.59 -39.24
N TRP A 91 25.93 7.28 -38.21
CA TRP A 91 25.24 6.69 -37.06
C TRP A 91 23.70 6.64 -37.20
N TYR A 92 23.14 7.14 -38.29
CA TYR A 92 21.74 6.95 -38.67
C TYR A 92 21.63 5.72 -39.59
N SER A 93 21.82 4.53 -39.01
CA SER A 93 21.46 3.29 -39.69
C SER A 93 19.94 3.28 -39.91
N SER A 94 19.53 3.06 -41.15
CA SER A 94 18.15 2.95 -41.60
C SER A 94 17.30 2.06 -40.71
N ASP A 95 16.40 2.66 -39.93
CA ASP A 95 15.25 1.99 -39.33
C ASP A 95 14.21 1.69 -40.42
N ASP A 96 14.59 0.89 -41.42
CA ASP A 96 13.63 0.23 -42.29
C ASP A 96 13.23 -1.09 -41.59
N GLU A 97 11.95 -1.19 -41.25
CA GLU A 97 11.22 -2.40 -40.80
C GLU A 97 11.25 -2.79 -39.31
N ALA A 98 11.83 -2.02 -38.39
CA ALA A 98 11.82 -2.38 -36.96
C ALA A 98 10.54 -1.94 -36.19
N GLU A 99 9.78 -0.97 -36.67
CA GLU A 99 8.62 -0.44 -35.93
C GLU A 99 7.47 -1.46 -35.85
N PHE A 100 7.31 -2.32 -36.87
CA PHE A 100 6.37 -3.45 -36.81
C PHE A 100 6.90 -4.64 -35.98
N ILE A 101 8.20 -4.69 -35.72
CA ILE A 101 8.81 -5.68 -34.83
C ILE A 101 8.79 -5.18 -33.38
N GLN A 102 8.57 -3.89 -33.09
CA GLN A 102 8.62 -3.41 -31.71
C GLN A 102 7.54 -4.04 -30.81
N ASP A 103 6.34 -4.32 -31.35
CA ASP A 103 5.33 -5.12 -30.62
C ASP A 103 5.76 -6.59 -30.43
N GLY A 104 6.52 -7.14 -31.38
CA GLY A 104 7.11 -8.48 -31.30
C GLY A 104 8.27 -8.56 -30.30
N VAL A 105 9.16 -7.58 -30.27
CA VAL A 105 10.29 -7.50 -29.32
C VAL A 105 9.77 -7.21 -27.91
N GLU A 106 8.72 -6.41 -27.77
CA GLU A 106 8.06 -6.30 -26.47
C GLU A 106 7.47 -7.64 -26.04
N ALA A 107 6.78 -8.38 -26.91
CA ALA A 107 6.25 -9.70 -26.57
C ALA A 107 7.36 -10.72 -26.23
N GLU A 108 8.48 -10.72 -26.97
CA GLU A 108 9.60 -11.63 -26.76
C GLU A 108 10.44 -11.27 -25.52
N LYS A 109 10.63 -9.97 -25.22
CA LYS A 109 11.28 -9.51 -23.97
C LYS A 109 10.35 -9.52 -22.76
N ILE A 110 9.03 -9.47 -22.94
CA ILE A 110 8.07 -9.82 -21.87
C ILE A 110 8.22 -11.30 -21.53
N SER A 111 8.56 -12.14 -22.52
CA SER A 111 8.98 -13.52 -22.30
C SER A 111 10.30 -13.63 -21.53
N GLU A 112 11.28 -12.75 -21.70
CA GLU A 112 12.53 -12.79 -20.89
C GLU A 112 12.29 -12.64 -19.37
N LEU A 113 11.24 -11.91 -18.95
CA LEU A 113 10.84 -11.86 -17.54
C LEU A 113 9.93 -13.01 -17.10
N ARG A 114 9.35 -13.78 -18.02
CA ARG A 114 9.06 -15.20 -17.77
C ARG A 114 10.38 -15.94 -17.81
N THR A 115 11.24 -15.67 -16.84
CA THR A 115 12.58 -16.24 -16.68
C THR A 115 12.79 -17.52 -17.47
N GLN A 116 13.33 -17.42 -18.68
CA GLN A 116 14.40 -18.33 -19.03
C GLN A 116 15.58 -17.83 -18.20
N PRO A 117 15.96 -18.47 -17.09
CA PRO A 117 17.32 -18.29 -16.65
C PRO A 117 18.19 -18.83 -17.78
N GLU A 118 18.82 -17.92 -18.53
CA GLU A 118 19.92 -18.30 -19.41
C GLU A 118 20.97 -18.99 -18.53
N GLY A 119 21.01 -20.32 -18.59
CA GLY A 119 21.87 -21.16 -17.76
C GLY A 119 21.26 -21.59 -16.43
N GLY A 120 21.66 -22.79 -15.98
CA GLY A 120 21.15 -23.45 -14.77
C GLY A 120 21.32 -22.68 -13.46
N VAL A 121 22.06 -21.57 -13.45
CA VAL A 121 22.28 -20.73 -12.27
C VAL A 121 20.99 -20.13 -11.73
N GLY A 122 20.12 -19.56 -12.58
CA GLY A 122 18.88 -18.95 -12.09
C GLY A 122 17.88 -19.97 -11.53
N LEU A 123 17.86 -21.18 -12.10
CA LEU A 123 17.08 -22.30 -11.55
C LEU A 123 17.56 -22.67 -10.14
N VAL A 124 18.87 -22.68 -9.89
CA VAL A 124 19.44 -22.94 -8.54
C VAL A 124 18.94 -21.89 -7.55
N PHE A 125 18.91 -20.61 -7.89
CA PHE A 125 18.37 -19.56 -7.01
C PHE A 125 16.89 -19.79 -6.68
N CYS A 126 16.07 -20.11 -7.68
CA CYS A 126 14.65 -20.42 -7.48
C CYS A 126 14.43 -21.65 -6.60
N VAL A 127 15.23 -22.70 -6.79
CA VAL A 127 15.18 -23.93 -5.98
C VAL A 127 15.58 -23.63 -4.54
N VAL A 128 16.67 -22.90 -4.31
CA VAL A 128 17.12 -22.51 -2.96
C VAL A 128 16.08 -21.65 -2.27
N TYR A 129 15.53 -20.63 -2.95
CA TYR A 129 14.43 -19.82 -2.41
C TYR A 129 13.22 -20.68 -2.03
N THR A 130 12.83 -21.63 -2.89
CA THR A 130 11.68 -22.50 -2.66
C THR A 130 11.92 -23.43 -1.47
N ALA A 131 13.11 -24.01 -1.37
CA ALA A 131 13.50 -24.86 -0.24
C ALA A 131 13.48 -24.08 1.09
N LEU A 132 14.09 -22.90 1.14
CA LEU A 132 14.06 -22.04 2.32
C LEU A 132 12.63 -21.61 2.69
N SER A 133 11.82 -21.25 1.70
CA SER A 133 10.41 -20.87 1.92
C SER A 133 9.58 -22.05 2.45
N ALA A 134 9.83 -23.27 1.96
CA ALA A 134 9.18 -24.48 2.45
C ALA A 134 9.57 -24.78 3.90
N VAL A 135 10.87 -24.69 4.23
CA VAL A 135 11.37 -24.87 5.60
C VAL A 135 10.76 -23.82 6.55
N ALA A 136 10.73 -22.56 6.14
CA ALA A 136 10.10 -21.49 6.92
C ALA A 136 8.60 -21.72 7.13
N PHE A 137 7.88 -22.17 6.09
CA PHE A 137 6.47 -22.56 6.20
C PHE A 137 6.27 -23.67 7.24
N VAL A 138 7.09 -24.72 7.25
CA VAL A 138 7.00 -25.79 8.27
C VAL A 138 7.15 -25.18 9.66
N PHE A 139 8.16 -24.36 9.90
CA PHE A 139 8.36 -23.71 11.21
C PHE A 139 7.20 -22.82 11.63
N HIS A 140 6.65 -22.01 10.71
CA HIS A 140 5.50 -21.16 10.99
C HIS A 140 4.24 -21.98 11.28
N PHE A 141 3.93 -22.97 10.43
CA PHE A 141 2.81 -23.87 10.63
C PHE A 141 2.90 -24.59 11.98
N THR A 142 4.07 -25.17 12.29
CA THR A 142 4.31 -25.83 13.59
C THR A 142 4.18 -24.84 14.75
N SER A 143 4.67 -23.60 14.63
CA SER A 143 4.50 -22.58 15.67
C SER A 143 3.04 -22.13 15.85
N SER A 144 2.22 -22.18 14.79
CA SER A 144 0.78 -21.88 14.84
C SER A 144 -0.05 -23.04 15.39
N CYS A 145 0.48 -24.26 15.49
CA CYS A 145 -0.15 -25.37 16.21
C CYS A 145 -0.17 -25.09 17.73
N PRO A 146 -0.96 -25.85 18.54
CA PRO A 146 -1.03 -25.68 19.99
C PRO A 146 0.24 -26.16 20.73
N ILE A 147 1.39 -25.57 20.37
CA ILE A 147 2.70 -25.77 21.02
C ILE A 147 2.88 -24.67 22.08
N PRO A 148 3.56 -24.96 23.21
CA PRO A 148 3.91 -23.93 24.17
C PRO A 148 4.86 -22.89 23.56
N TRP A 149 4.49 -21.62 23.66
CA TRP A 149 5.32 -20.47 23.34
C TRP A 149 6.05 -19.97 24.59
N MET A 150 5.44 -20.18 25.76
CA MET A 150 5.99 -19.76 27.04
C MET A 150 5.55 -20.75 28.11
N ARG A 151 6.39 -20.94 29.12
CA ARG A 151 6.06 -21.71 30.32
C ARG A 151 6.25 -20.85 31.54
N SER A 152 5.22 -20.69 32.36
CA SER A 152 5.31 -19.98 33.63
C SER A 152 5.92 -20.84 34.72
N GLU A 153 6.34 -20.19 35.80
CA GLU A 153 6.83 -20.84 37.03
C GLU A 153 5.81 -21.80 37.64
N SER A 154 4.51 -21.49 37.57
CA SER A 154 3.44 -22.41 37.98
C SER A 154 3.33 -23.68 37.14
N GLY A 155 4.18 -23.84 36.11
CA GLY A 155 4.13 -24.96 35.17
C GLY A 155 3.07 -24.80 34.09
N ARG A 156 2.33 -23.69 34.07
CA ARG A 156 1.33 -23.39 33.05
C ARG A 156 2.03 -23.07 31.72
N LYS A 157 1.60 -23.74 30.66
CA LYS A 157 2.11 -23.60 29.29
C LYS A 157 1.17 -22.67 28.53
N TYR A 158 1.70 -21.55 28.07
CA TYR A 158 1.00 -20.59 27.25
C TYR A 158 1.37 -20.82 25.79
N GLY A 159 0.40 -21.22 24.99
CA GLY A 159 0.46 -21.20 23.54
C GLY A 159 -0.36 -20.04 22.98
N VAL A 160 -0.27 -19.87 21.67
CA VAL A 160 -0.98 -18.82 20.92
C VAL A 160 -2.50 -18.88 21.08
N TRP A 161 -3.04 -20.08 21.28
CA TRP A 161 -4.49 -20.33 21.33
C TRP A 161 -5.01 -20.59 22.74
N ARG A 162 -4.19 -21.22 23.58
CA ARG A 162 -4.60 -21.78 24.87
C ARG A 162 -3.47 -21.72 25.89
N ALA A 163 -3.84 -21.57 27.16
CA ALA A 163 -2.97 -21.71 28.30
C ALA A 163 -3.37 -22.96 29.10
N THR A 164 -2.52 -24.00 29.10
CA THR A 164 -2.82 -25.32 29.68
C THR A 164 -1.86 -25.69 30.82
N GLY A 165 -2.28 -26.58 31.71
CA GLY A 165 -1.41 -27.14 32.76
C GLY A 165 -1.24 -26.23 33.99
N GLY A 166 -0.24 -26.54 34.82
CA GLY A 166 0.04 -25.84 36.07
C GLY A 166 -1.06 -25.97 37.13
N GLY A 167 -1.85 -27.06 37.09
CA GLY A 167 -2.97 -27.30 38.01
C GLY A 167 -4.19 -26.40 37.78
N GLN A 168 -4.20 -25.58 36.73
CA GLN A 168 -5.30 -24.67 36.39
C GLN A 168 -6.09 -25.21 35.19
N PRO A 169 -7.39 -24.87 35.07
CA PRO A 169 -8.20 -25.29 33.93
C PRO A 169 -7.66 -24.73 32.62
N ASP A 170 -7.83 -25.50 31.53
CA ASP A 170 -7.51 -25.05 30.17
C ASP A 170 -8.29 -23.76 29.89
N LEU A 171 -7.55 -22.70 29.54
CA LEU A 171 -8.11 -21.38 29.27
C LEU A 171 -7.75 -21.00 27.85
N LYS A 172 -8.76 -20.71 27.03
CA LYS A 172 -8.51 -20.11 25.72
C LYS A 172 -8.04 -18.69 25.94
N VAL A 173 -7.14 -18.24 25.07
CA VAL A 173 -6.65 -16.85 25.09
C VAL A 173 -7.78 -15.83 25.03
N SER A 174 -8.88 -16.14 24.33
CA SER A 174 -10.09 -15.30 24.25
C SER A 174 -10.81 -15.10 25.58
N ASP A 175 -10.59 -16.00 26.54
CA ASP A 175 -11.36 -16.09 27.78
C ASP A 175 -10.56 -15.48 28.96
N ILE A 176 -9.42 -14.82 28.67
CA ILE A 176 -8.62 -14.10 29.66
C ILE A 176 -9.35 -12.78 30.01
N HIS A 177 -10.22 -12.84 31.01
CA HIS A 177 -10.97 -11.65 31.47
C HIS A 177 -10.22 -10.81 32.51
N ASP A 178 -9.31 -11.41 33.28
CA ASP A 178 -8.61 -10.72 34.38
C ASP A 178 -7.66 -9.61 33.89
N CYS A 179 -7.12 -9.74 32.68
CA CYS A 179 -6.15 -8.80 32.14
C CYS A 179 -6.36 -8.60 30.65
N SER A 180 -7.18 -7.60 30.31
CA SER A 180 -7.47 -7.22 28.91
C SER A 180 -6.21 -6.93 28.09
N TYR A 181 -5.14 -6.45 28.73
CA TYR A 181 -3.84 -6.23 28.08
C TYR A 181 -3.17 -7.54 27.65
N GLU A 182 -3.06 -8.51 28.55
CA GLU A 182 -2.52 -9.85 28.23
C GLU A 182 -3.35 -10.54 27.15
N MET A 183 -4.69 -10.47 27.25
CA MET A 183 -5.61 -10.98 26.24
C MET A 183 -5.33 -10.38 24.85
N GLN A 184 -5.20 -9.05 24.76
CA GLN A 184 -4.93 -8.37 23.48
C GLN A 184 -3.59 -8.77 22.89
N PHE A 185 -2.54 -8.90 23.69
CA PHE A 185 -1.22 -9.32 23.21
C PHE A 185 -1.23 -10.73 22.64
N TRP A 186 -1.85 -11.68 23.34
CA TRP A 186 -1.96 -13.05 22.84
C TRP A 186 -2.87 -13.16 21.61
N GLN A 187 -4.00 -12.44 21.58
CA GLN A 187 -4.87 -12.40 20.40
C GLN A 187 -4.17 -11.79 19.18
N ALA A 188 -3.43 -10.71 19.36
CA ALA A 188 -2.65 -10.08 18.30
C ALA A 188 -1.52 -11.01 17.83
N ALA A 189 -0.78 -11.62 18.76
CA ALA A 189 0.26 -12.59 18.42
C ALA A 189 -0.31 -13.78 17.64
N ALA A 190 -1.51 -14.25 18.00
CA ALA A 190 -2.22 -15.31 17.29
C ALA A 190 -2.62 -14.93 15.87
N ALA A 191 -3.28 -13.80 15.71
CA ALA A 191 -3.66 -13.30 14.40
C ALA A 191 -2.43 -13.15 13.48
N MET A 192 -1.34 -12.59 14.01
CA MET A 192 -0.11 -12.38 13.24
C MET A 192 0.62 -13.69 12.94
N SER A 193 0.61 -14.68 13.84
CA SER A 193 1.15 -16.02 13.58
C SER A 193 0.38 -16.71 12.44
N VAL A 194 -0.95 -16.64 12.45
CA VAL A 194 -1.79 -17.20 11.38
C VAL A 194 -1.54 -16.52 10.04
N LEU A 195 -1.50 -15.19 10.02
CA LEU A 195 -1.20 -14.43 8.80
C LEU A 195 0.20 -14.74 8.26
N ALA A 196 1.19 -14.90 9.14
CA ALA A 196 2.54 -15.32 8.75
C ALA A 196 2.55 -16.70 8.11
N THR A 197 1.78 -17.65 8.66
CA THR A 197 1.62 -19.00 8.13
C THR A 197 0.97 -18.98 6.75
N PHE A 198 -0.12 -18.25 6.54
CA PHE A 198 -0.73 -18.12 5.21
C PHE A 198 0.19 -17.43 4.20
N ALA A 199 0.89 -16.37 4.60
CA ALA A 199 1.85 -15.69 3.73
C ALA A 199 3.03 -16.60 3.37
N SER A 200 3.55 -17.40 4.32
CA SER A 200 4.63 -18.38 4.06
C SER A 200 4.19 -19.47 3.10
N LEU A 201 2.96 -19.98 3.23
CA LEU A 201 2.38 -20.93 2.29
C LEU A 201 2.29 -20.33 0.88
N GLY A 202 1.81 -19.08 0.78
CA GLY A 202 1.80 -18.33 -0.47
C GLY A 202 3.19 -18.15 -1.06
N ALA A 203 4.19 -17.81 -0.24
CA ALA A 203 5.59 -17.65 -0.66
C ALA A 203 6.18 -18.96 -1.18
N MET A 204 5.88 -20.09 -0.54
CA MET A 204 6.28 -21.43 -0.97
C MET A 204 5.64 -21.80 -2.31
N ILE A 205 4.31 -21.64 -2.45
CA ILE A 205 3.60 -21.89 -3.71
C ILE A 205 4.18 -21.00 -4.82
N SER A 206 4.41 -19.72 -4.52
CA SER A 206 5.02 -18.77 -5.45
C SER A 206 6.42 -19.22 -5.88
N GLY A 207 7.23 -19.77 -4.96
CA GLY A 207 8.53 -20.38 -5.26
C GLY A 207 8.43 -21.59 -6.18
N VAL A 208 7.51 -22.51 -5.92
CA VAL A 208 7.25 -23.66 -6.81
C VAL A 208 6.85 -23.17 -8.20
N LEU A 209 5.99 -22.15 -8.27
CA LEU A 209 5.60 -21.53 -9.54
C LEU A 209 6.80 -20.89 -10.26
N LEU A 210 7.73 -20.26 -9.54
CA LEU A 210 8.98 -19.74 -10.13
C LEU A 210 9.83 -20.88 -10.72
N CYS A 211 9.96 -22.01 -10.03
CA CYS A 211 10.71 -23.16 -10.53
C CYS A 211 10.12 -23.78 -11.82
N VAL A 212 8.79 -23.65 -12.03
CA VAL A 212 8.12 -24.12 -13.26
C VAL A 212 7.90 -23.00 -14.29
N ASN A 213 8.58 -21.86 -14.15
CA ASN A 213 8.48 -20.69 -15.03
C ASN A 213 7.05 -20.11 -15.18
N LYS A 214 6.18 -20.36 -14.21
CA LYS A 214 4.82 -19.77 -14.13
C LYS A 214 4.68 -18.74 -13.01
N GLY A 215 5.74 -18.56 -12.21
CA GLY A 215 5.76 -17.69 -11.04
C GLY A 215 6.13 -16.25 -11.37
N HIS A 216 5.91 -15.39 -10.39
CA HIS A 216 6.18 -13.96 -10.49
C HIS A 216 7.08 -13.55 -9.33
N MET A 217 8.33 -13.14 -9.60
CA MET A 217 9.31 -12.85 -8.53
C MET A 217 8.79 -11.79 -7.57
N GLY A 218 8.12 -10.77 -8.09
CA GLY A 218 7.53 -9.74 -7.27
C GLY A 218 6.49 -10.26 -6.27
N ALA A 219 5.70 -11.27 -6.64
CA ALA A 219 4.76 -11.90 -5.71
C ALA A 219 5.51 -12.68 -4.63
N SER A 220 6.60 -13.36 -5.01
CA SER A 220 7.48 -14.09 -4.08
C SER A 220 8.16 -13.15 -3.07
N PHE A 221 8.64 -11.99 -3.51
CA PHE A 221 9.17 -10.95 -2.62
C PHE A 221 8.12 -10.47 -1.63
N ILE A 222 6.94 -10.10 -2.13
CA ILE A 222 5.86 -9.57 -1.31
C ILE A 222 5.41 -10.60 -0.27
N LEU A 223 5.16 -11.83 -0.70
CA LEU A 223 4.68 -12.90 0.19
C LEU A 223 5.72 -13.26 1.25
N SER A 224 6.99 -13.36 0.87
CA SER A 224 8.08 -13.59 1.83
C SER A 224 8.26 -12.41 2.79
N PHE A 225 8.15 -11.17 2.30
CA PHE A 225 8.23 -9.97 3.14
C PHE A 225 7.09 -9.90 4.15
N TYR A 226 5.85 -10.21 3.74
CA TYR A 226 4.72 -10.27 4.65
C TYR A 226 4.85 -11.41 5.66
N SER A 227 5.28 -12.59 5.23
CA SER A 227 5.50 -13.70 6.15
C SER A 227 6.54 -13.34 7.23
N PHE A 228 7.69 -12.79 6.81
CA PHE A 228 8.70 -12.23 7.71
C PHE A 228 8.12 -11.16 8.65
N SER A 229 7.40 -10.18 8.11
CA SER A 229 6.89 -9.05 8.90
C SER A 229 5.86 -9.51 9.94
N PHE A 230 4.91 -10.35 9.55
CA PHE A 230 3.88 -10.86 10.45
C PHE A 230 4.46 -11.76 11.54
N SER A 231 5.41 -12.62 11.19
CA SER A 231 6.10 -13.48 12.16
C SER A 231 7.00 -12.69 13.12
N LEU A 232 7.70 -11.66 12.62
CA LEU A 232 8.48 -10.75 13.47
C LEU A 232 7.58 -10.02 14.47
N VAL A 233 6.43 -9.50 14.02
CA VAL A 233 5.48 -8.83 14.91
C VAL A 233 4.90 -9.82 15.93
N SER A 234 4.51 -11.03 15.51
CA SER A 234 4.03 -12.08 16.42
C SER A 234 5.07 -12.41 17.49
N TRP A 235 6.32 -12.62 17.08
CA TRP A 235 7.45 -12.87 17.97
C TRP A 235 7.69 -11.70 18.93
N ALA A 236 7.72 -10.47 18.41
CA ALA A 236 7.96 -9.27 19.19
C ALA A 236 6.84 -9.00 20.21
N LEU A 237 5.58 -9.29 19.88
CA LEU A 237 4.47 -9.18 20.82
C LEU A 237 4.64 -10.14 22.00
N VAL A 238 5.02 -11.39 21.77
CA VAL A 238 5.21 -12.36 22.85
C VAL A 238 6.43 -12.01 23.72
N VAL A 239 7.53 -11.57 23.10
CA VAL A 239 8.72 -11.07 23.83
C VAL A 239 8.40 -9.81 24.62
N ALA A 240 7.64 -8.87 24.05
CA ALA A 240 7.19 -7.69 24.76
C ALA A 240 6.30 -8.07 25.94
N LEU A 241 5.37 -9.01 25.76
CA LEU A 241 4.52 -9.51 26.84
C LEU A 241 5.37 -10.14 27.95
N TYR A 242 6.41 -10.89 27.59
CA TYR A 242 7.35 -11.52 28.52
C TYR A 242 8.02 -10.52 29.47
N HIS A 243 8.41 -9.35 28.96
CA HIS A 243 9.03 -8.27 29.74
C HIS A 243 8.02 -7.28 30.35
N SER A 244 6.77 -7.26 29.90
CA SER A 244 5.76 -6.30 30.34
C SER A 244 5.00 -6.73 31.60
N PHE A 245 4.48 -5.76 32.35
CA PHE A 245 3.71 -5.99 33.57
C PHE A 245 2.26 -6.37 33.27
N ARG A 246 1.76 -7.45 33.89
CA ARG A 246 0.46 -8.07 33.56
C ARG A 246 -0.64 -7.76 34.57
N CYS A 247 -1.14 -6.53 34.59
CA CYS A 247 -2.29 -6.14 35.42
C CYS A 247 -2.17 -6.57 36.92
N GLY A 248 -0.98 -6.46 37.51
CA GLY A 248 -0.72 -6.86 38.90
C GLY A 248 -0.04 -8.23 39.07
N LYS A 249 -0.03 -9.08 38.03
CA LYS A 249 0.56 -10.45 38.07
C LYS A 249 2.09 -10.47 37.85
N GLY A 250 2.78 -9.33 37.98
CA GLY A 250 4.20 -9.19 37.67
C GLY A 250 4.53 -9.36 36.18
N THR A 251 5.81 -9.29 35.84
CA THR A 251 6.33 -9.64 34.51
C THR A 251 6.60 -11.15 34.45
N PHE A 252 6.57 -11.77 33.26
CA PHE A 252 6.99 -13.17 33.15
C PHE A 252 8.50 -13.31 33.38
N ALA A 253 9.29 -12.37 32.85
CA ALA A 253 10.74 -12.30 33.03
C ALA A 253 11.20 -12.15 34.49
N GLY A 254 10.34 -11.60 35.36
CA GLY A 254 10.62 -11.46 36.79
C GLY A 254 10.48 -12.75 37.59
N GLY A 255 9.86 -13.79 37.02
CA GLY A 255 9.81 -15.14 37.57
C GLY A 255 10.67 -16.13 36.77
N VAL A 256 10.60 -17.42 37.08
CA VAL A 256 11.32 -18.48 36.35
C VAL A 256 10.57 -18.91 35.06
N ALA A 257 9.94 -17.94 34.37
CA ALA A 257 9.25 -18.23 33.13
C ALA A 257 10.26 -18.28 31.97
N HIS A 258 10.15 -19.30 31.13
CA HIS A 258 11.00 -19.47 29.96
C HIS A 258 10.19 -19.32 28.68
N LEU A 259 10.77 -18.63 27.70
CA LEU A 259 10.31 -18.71 26.31
C LEU A 259 10.58 -20.12 25.81
N ASP A 260 9.57 -20.72 25.19
CA ASP A 260 9.55 -22.14 24.83
C ASP A 260 9.58 -22.28 23.29
N THR A 261 9.43 -23.51 22.84
CA THR A 261 9.56 -24.01 21.48
C THR A 261 8.82 -23.16 20.46
N GLY A 262 7.59 -22.72 20.72
CA GLY A 262 6.82 -21.90 19.79
C GLY A 262 7.51 -20.59 19.41
N VAL A 263 8.06 -19.87 20.39
CA VAL A 263 8.80 -18.61 20.15
C VAL A 263 10.08 -18.86 19.36
N ALA A 264 10.80 -19.94 19.67
CA ALA A 264 12.00 -20.34 18.95
C ALA A 264 11.71 -20.74 17.49
N LEU A 265 10.63 -21.49 17.24
CA LEU A 265 10.22 -21.89 15.90
C LEU A 265 9.82 -20.67 15.05
N THR A 266 9.05 -19.73 15.62
CA THR A 266 8.73 -18.49 14.91
C THR A 266 9.99 -17.66 14.61
N LEU A 267 10.95 -17.61 15.54
CA LEU A 267 12.25 -16.97 15.34
C LEU A 267 13.01 -17.57 14.15
N ILE A 268 13.17 -18.90 14.14
CA ILE A 268 13.85 -19.62 13.06
C ILE A 268 13.11 -19.43 11.73
N GLY A 269 11.77 -19.49 11.74
CA GLY A 269 10.95 -19.29 10.55
C GLY A 269 11.19 -17.92 9.89
N TRP A 270 11.15 -16.83 10.68
CA TRP A 270 11.34 -15.50 10.11
C TRP A 270 12.77 -15.23 9.66
N VAL A 271 13.77 -15.74 10.38
CA VAL A 271 15.19 -15.70 9.95
C VAL A 271 15.39 -16.44 8.63
N THR A 272 14.73 -17.60 8.47
CA THR A 272 14.76 -18.37 7.22
C THR A 272 14.10 -17.60 6.07
N HIS A 273 13.00 -16.89 6.33
CA HIS A 273 12.39 -16.01 5.32
C HIS A 273 13.27 -14.80 4.96
N ILE A 274 14.04 -14.25 5.90
CA ILE A 274 15.06 -13.24 5.56
C ILE A 274 16.12 -13.84 4.63
N ALA A 275 16.61 -15.04 4.93
CA ALA A 275 17.57 -15.71 4.04
C ALA A 275 16.96 -15.94 2.64
N ALA A 276 15.71 -16.40 2.55
CA ALA A 276 14.99 -16.57 1.29
C ALA A 276 14.84 -15.22 0.53
N LEU A 277 14.42 -14.16 1.22
CA LEU A 277 14.36 -12.80 0.67
C LEU A 277 15.72 -12.30 0.18
N THR A 278 16.79 -12.63 0.90
CA THR A 278 18.16 -12.23 0.53
C THR A 278 18.61 -12.97 -0.73
N VAL A 279 18.36 -14.28 -0.82
CA VAL A 279 18.63 -15.07 -2.03
C VAL A 279 17.88 -14.51 -3.24
N LEU A 280 16.57 -14.24 -3.07
CA LEU A 280 15.75 -13.65 -4.12
C LEU A 280 16.20 -12.23 -4.45
N GLY A 281 16.59 -11.45 -3.45
CA GLY A 281 17.17 -10.10 -3.53
C GLY A 281 18.44 -10.05 -4.36
N VAL A 282 19.41 -10.91 -4.04
CA VAL A 282 20.68 -11.03 -4.76
C VAL A 282 20.43 -11.47 -6.20
N HIS A 283 19.57 -12.47 -6.42
CA HIS A 283 19.16 -12.88 -7.77
C HIS A 283 18.58 -11.69 -8.53
N PHE A 284 17.60 -11.02 -7.93
CA PHE A 284 16.94 -9.88 -8.54
C PHE A 284 17.92 -8.75 -8.85
N VAL A 285 18.79 -8.34 -7.93
CA VAL A 285 19.81 -7.30 -8.17
C VAL A 285 20.79 -7.70 -9.27
N LYS A 286 21.25 -8.96 -9.31
CA LYS A 286 22.20 -9.44 -10.33
C LYS A 286 21.60 -9.40 -11.74
N TYR A 287 20.32 -9.75 -11.89
CA TYR A 287 19.63 -9.67 -13.19
C TYR A 287 19.12 -8.25 -13.49
N TRP A 288 18.73 -7.47 -12.47
CA TRP A 288 18.22 -6.11 -12.59
C TRP A 288 19.31 -5.09 -12.94
N THR A 289 20.50 -5.18 -12.37
CA THR A 289 21.63 -4.31 -12.76
C THR A 289 21.95 -4.42 -14.25
N ARG A 290 21.71 -5.58 -14.86
CA ARG A 290 21.83 -5.77 -16.31
C ARG A 290 20.75 -5.03 -17.11
N SER A 291 19.54 -4.91 -16.55
CA SER A 291 18.38 -4.24 -17.15
C SER A 291 18.43 -2.71 -17.03
N ILE A 292 18.95 -2.14 -15.92
CA ILE A 292 19.03 -0.68 -15.72
C ILE A 292 19.90 0.00 -16.78
N ASN A 293 20.98 -0.68 -17.23
CA ASN A 293 21.82 -0.18 -18.33
C ASN A 293 21.05 -0.02 -19.67
N SER A 294 19.81 -0.50 -19.77
CA SER A 294 18.95 -0.26 -20.94
C SER A 294 18.16 1.04 -20.91
N GLY A 295 18.28 1.87 -19.85
CA GLY A 295 17.63 3.20 -19.78
C GLY A 295 16.10 3.19 -19.63
N LYS A 296 15.48 2.03 -19.39
CA LYS A 296 14.01 1.88 -19.38
C LYS A 296 13.36 2.35 -18.07
N THR A 297 12.21 3.01 -18.19
CA THR A 297 11.28 3.52 -17.14
C THR A 297 10.89 2.54 -16.02
N ARG A 298 11.31 1.27 -16.10
CA ARG A 298 11.04 0.22 -15.10
C ARG A 298 11.66 0.52 -13.74
N ALA A 299 12.82 1.18 -13.67
CA ALA A 299 13.51 1.45 -12.39
C ALA A 299 12.64 2.26 -11.41
N VAL A 300 11.95 3.29 -11.92
CA VAL A 300 11.06 4.14 -11.10
C VAL A 300 9.91 3.34 -10.50
N ARG A 301 9.33 2.41 -11.27
CA ARG A 301 8.21 1.58 -10.80
C ARG A 301 8.60 0.71 -9.61
N PHE A 302 9.83 0.21 -9.60
CA PHE A 302 10.34 -0.52 -8.45
C PHE A 302 10.61 0.38 -7.25
N ILE A 303 11.09 1.62 -7.46
CA ILE A 303 11.24 2.61 -6.38
C ILE A 303 9.87 2.86 -5.74
N TYR A 304 8.81 3.04 -6.54
CA TYR A 304 7.44 3.19 -6.05
C TYR A 304 7.01 1.98 -5.20
N VAL A 305 7.25 0.76 -5.67
CA VAL A 305 6.95 -0.47 -4.91
C VAL A 305 7.72 -0.52 -3.59
N ALA A 306 9.02 -0.24 -3.61
CA ALA A 306 9.88 -0.24 -2.41
C ALA A 306 9.41 0.80 -1.39
N VAL A 307 9.09 2.01 -1.84
CA VAL A 307 8.52 3.07 -1.02
C VAL A 307 7.16 2.67 -0.45
N GLY A 308 6.31 2.01 -1.24
CA GLY A 308 5.03 1.48 -0.79
C GLY A 308 5.18 0.46 0.33
N VAL A 309 6.11 -0.49 0.18
CA VAL A 309 6.44 -1.49 1.22
C VAL A 309 6.96 -0.81 2.50
N ALA A 310 7.88 0.15 2.37
CA ALA A 310 8.39 0.91 3.51
C ALA A 310 7.27 1.70 4.21
N THR A 311 6.34 2.29 3.45
CA THR A 311 5.21 3.03 4.00
C THR A 311 4.24 2.12 4.76
N ILE A 312 3.96 0.91 4.26
CA ILE A 312 3.16 -0.08 5.00
C ILE A 312 3.79 -0.36 6.36
N PHE A 313 5.11 -0.55 6.40
CA PHE A 313 5.85 -0.73 7.65
C PHE A 313 5.71 0.48 8.58
N LEU A 314 5.92 1.70 8.07
CA LEU A 314 5.76 2.94 8.85
C LEU A 314 4.34 3.08 9.41
N TYR A 315 3.29 2.73 8.66
CA TYR A 315 1.92 2.76 9.15
C TYR A 315 1.64 1.69 10.20
N SER A 316 2.13 0.46 10.00
CA SER A 316 1.96 -0.63 10.97
C SER A 316 2.66 -0.30 12.29
N VAL A 317 3.91 0.18 12.22
CA VAL A 317 4.67 0.60 13.40
C VAL A 317 4.04 1.84 14.02
N GLY A 318 3.77 2.88 13.24
CA GLY A 318 3.19 4.13 13.71
C GLY A 318 1.91 3.91 14.52
N GLN A 319 1.01 3.04 14.04
CA GLN A 319 -0.23 2.72 14.76
C GLN A 319 -0.03 2.05 16.12
N ALA A 320 1.07 1.31 16.33
CA ALA A 320 1.38 0.66 17.60
C ALA A 320 2.01 1.63 18.61
N TYR A 321 2.65 2.70 18.13
CA TYR A 321 3.36 3.67 18.96
C TYR A 321 2.44 4.77 19.51
N THR A 322 3.00 5.62 20.37
CA THR A 322 2.26 6.71 21.01
C THR A 322 2.03 7.86 20.03
N MET A 323 0.80 8.39 20.01
CA MET A 323 0.40 9.48 19.11
C MET A 323 0.77 10.84 19.72
N TRP A 324 0.45 11.01 21.00
CA TRP A 324 0.82 12.18 21.77
C TRP A 324 1.01 11.82 23.24
N GLY A 325 1.80 12.63 23.94
CA GLY A 325 2.09 12.42 25.36
C GLY A 325 2.37 13.73 26.09
N LYS A 326 2.16 13.73 27.40
CA LYS A 326 2.47 14.85 28.29
C LYS A 326 3.08 14.32 29.58
N ALA A 327 4.15 14.99 30.01
CA ALA A 327 4.76 14.73 31.30
C ALA A 327 4.15 15.67 32.33
N PHE A 328 3.49 15.12 33.34
CA PHE A 328 3.06 15.82 34.55
C PHE A 328 4.10 15.64 35.65
N PRO A 329 4.03 16.42 36.75
CA PRO A 329 5.00 16.30 37.85
C PRO A 329 5.12 14.88 38.42
N GLN A 330 3.99 14.18 38.60
CA GLN A 330 3.98 12.83 39.20
C GLN A 330 3.85 11.70 38.17
N VAL A 331 3.26 11.96 37.01
CA VAL A 331 2.94 10.92 36.02
C VAL A 331 3.25 11.38 34.60
N GLU A 332 3.56 10.45 33.71
CA GLU A 332 3.61 10.69 32.27
C GLU A 332 2.44 9.98 31.59
N ALA A 333 1.61 10.75 30.89
CA ALA A 333 0.47 10.23 30.16
C ALA A 333 0.82 10.15 28.67
N SER A 334 0.72 8.96 28.09
CA SER A 334 0.93 8.72 26.66
C SER A 334 -0.32 8.08 26.06
N VAL A 335 -0.82 8.64 24.97
CA VAL A 335 -2.05 8.20 24.30
C VAL A 335 -1.65 7.53 22.99
N SER A 336 -2.04 6.26 22.82
CA SER A 336 -1.95 5.54 21.55
C SER A 336 -3.35 5.34 20.94
N LEU A 337 -3.41 4.82 19.71
CA LEU A 337 -4.69 4.47 19.06
C LEU A 337 -5.47 3.38 19.81
N TRP A 338 -4.79 2.59 20.64
CA TRP A 338 -5.33 1.38 21.27
C TRP A 338 -5.59 1.56 22.76
N HIS A 339 -4.71 2.28 23.46
CA HIS A 339 -4.72 2.42 24.91
C HIS A 339 -4.12 3.75 25.37
N VAL A 340 -4.32 4.07 26.64
CA VAL A 340 -3.63 5.16 27.33
C VAL A 340 -2.67 4.56 28.33
N ARG A 341 -1.39 4.91 28.23
CA ARG A 341 -0.37 4.52 29.20
C ARG A 341 -0.18 5.68 30.19
N ILE A 342 -0.32 5.38 31.47
CA ILE A 342 0.03 6.28 32.56
C ILE A 342 1.26 5.69 33.23
N TYR A 343 2.39 6.37 33.14
CA TYR A 343 3.62 6.00 33.83
C TYR A 343 3.75 6.82 35.09
N ASP A 344 3.65 6.19 36.25
CA ASP A 344 3.90 6.85 37.53
C ASP A 344 5.41 6.93 37.78
N ARG A 345 5.90 8.16 37.94
CA ARG A 345 7.34 8.42 38.12
C ARG A 345 7.84 8.01 39.50
N LYS A 346 6.97 8.01 40.52
CA LYS A 346 7.36 7.62 41.88
C LYS A 346 7.51 6.10 41.99
N THR A 347 6.51 5.35 41.54
CA THR A 347 6.53 3.89 41.59
C THR A 347 7.29 3.26 40.43
N ARG A 348 7.61 4.03 39.38
CA ARG A 348 8.18 3.56 38.10
C ARG A 348 7.31 2.51 37.39
N LEU A 349 6.01 2.49 37.71
CA LEU A 349 5.06 1.54 37.14
C LEU A 349 4.27 2.19 36.00
N SER A 350 3.96 1.40 34.96
CA SER A 350 3.06 1.83 33.89
C SER A 350 1.72 1.11 33.99
N THR A 351 0.65 1.89 34.07
CA THR A 351 -0.73 1.43 34.00
C THR A 351 -1.27 1.68 32.60
N PHE A 352 -1.83 0.63 31.98
CA PHE A 352 -2.46 0.71 30.67
C PHE A 352 -3.97 0.72 30.83
N LEU A 353 -4.60 1.81 30.42
CA LEU A 353 -6.04 1.98 30.46
C LEU A 353 -6.61 1.80 29.06
N SER A 354 -7.72 1.06 28.97
CA SER A 354 -8.45 0.92 27.72
C SER A 354 -9.09 2.25 27.32
N ARG A 355 -9.36 2.44 26.02
CA ARG A 355 -10.10 3.63 25.51
C ARG A 355 -11.46 3.83 26.20
N GLY A 356 -12.09 2.74 26.63
CA GLY A 356 -13.36 2.78 27.36
C GLY A 356 -13.27 3.51 28.71
N ALA A 357 -12.07 3.62 29.29
CA ALA A 357 -11.86 4.34 30.55
C ALA A 357 -12.17 5.84 30.46
N TYR A 358 -12.12 6.44 29.25
CA TYR A 358 -12.54 7.83 29.07
C TYR A 358 -14.04 8.05 29.27
N LYS A 359 -14.87 7.00 29.13
CA LYS A 359 -16.35 7.08 29.13
C LYS A 359 -16.92 8.27 28.31
N CYS A 360 -16.21 8.66 27.26
CA CYS A 360 -16.61 9.69 26.31
C CYS A 360 -16.79 9.00 24.95
N PRO A 361 -18.03 8.94 24.41
CA PRO A 361 -18.28 8.33 23.11
C PRO A 361 -17.50 9.05 22.00
N ALA A 362 -17.41 10.38 22.03
CA ALA A 362 -16.76 11.17 21.00
C ALA A 362 -15.28 10.78 20.78
N ILE A 363 -14.48 10.68 21.85
CA ILE A 363 -13.09 10.24 21.74
C ILE A 363 -12.99 8.78 21.28
N THR A 364 -13.86 7.90 21.81
CA THR A 364 -13.86 6.49 21.46
C THR A 364 -14.17 6.28 19.98
N HIS A 365 -15.18 6.99 19.45
CA HIS A 365 -15.55 6.95 18.04
C HIS A 365 -14.46 7.52 17.15
N ARG A 366 -13.86 8.68 17.49
CA ARG A 366 -12.78 9.27 16.69
C ARG A 366 -11.53 8.40 16.65
N MET A 367 -11.13 7.80 17.77
CA MET A 367 -9.99 6.89 17.84
C MET A 367 -10.23 5.59 17.07
N LYS A 368 -11.45 5.03 17.16
CA LYS A 368 -11.84 3.86 16.36
C LYS A 368 -11.87 4.19 14.88
N ALA A 369 -12.42 5.34 14.50
CA ALA A 369 -12.45 5.81 13.11
C ALA A 369 -11.04 6.00 12.57
N ALA A 370 -10.15 6.68 13.30
CA ALA A 370 -8.75 6.85 12.90
C ALA A 370 -8.03 5.51 12.72
N ALA A 371 -8.18 4.57 13.65
CA ALA A 371 -7.61 3.22 13.51
C ALA A 371 -8.19 2.47 12.30
N ALA A 372 -9.50 2.51 12.09
CA ALA A 372 -10.14 1.87 10.95
C ALA A 372 -9.69 2.48 9.60
N LEU A 373 -9.62 3.81 9.50
CA LEU A 373 -9.14 4.51 8.31
C LEU A 373 -7.67 4.18 8.02
N MET A 374 -6.82 4.07 9.04
CA MET A 374 -5.42 3.63 8.88
C MET A 374 -5.32 2.17 8.42
N ILE A 375 -6.12 1.26 8.98
CA ILE A 375 -6.17 -0.14 8.53
C ILE A 375 -6.61 -0.21 7.06
N MET A 376 -7.66 0.52 6.69
CA MET A 376 -8.11 0.59 5.30
C MET A 376 -7.04 1.18 4.38
N SER A 377 -6.33 2.23 4.83
CA SER A 377 -5.20 2.79 4.09
C SER A 377 -4.10 1.76 3.82
N ILE A 378 -3.74 0.93 4.82
CA ILE A 378 -2.79 -0.17 4.66
C ILE A 378 -3.30 -1.21 3.64
N ILE A 379 -4.59 -1.58 3.70
CA ILE A 379 -5.18 -2.56 2.77
C ILE A 379 -5.14 -2.04 1.33
N TRP A 380 -5.53 -0.78 1.11
CA TRP A 380 -5.46 -0.16 -0.21
C TRP A 380 -4.01 -0.05 -0.71
N LEU A 381 -3.07 0.30 0.17
CA LEU A 381 -1.65 0.36 -0.16
C LEU A 381 -1.07 -1.01 -0.48
N PHE A 382 -1.49 -2.06 0.22
CA PHE A 382 -1.15 -3.44 -0.08
C PHE A 382 -1.53 -3.78 -1.52
N PHE A 383 -2.77 -3.50 -1.93
CA PHE A 383 -3.20 -3.75 -3.31
C PHE A 383 -2.43 -2.87 -4.31
N ALA A 384 -2.16 -1.61 -3.97
CA ALA A 384 -1.33 -0.73 -4.79
C ALA A 384 0.07 -1.31 -5.00
N VAL A 385 0.71 -1.84 -3.95
CA VAL A 385 2.03 -2.48 -4.00
C VAL A 385 2.00 -3.77 -4.83
N VAL A 386 1.00 -4.63 -4.63
CA VAL A 386 0.83 -5.87 -5.41
C VAL A 386 0.67 -5.56 -6.90
N LEU A 387 -0.23 -4.64 -7.24
CA LEU A 387 -0.46 -4.22 -8.63
C LEU A 387 0.71 -3.44 -9.22
N GLY A 388 1.37 -2.59 -8.43
CA GLY A 388 2.56 -1.84 -8.84
C GLY A 388 3.74 -2.77 -9.13
N THR A 389 3.82 -3.85 -8.37
CA THR A 389 4.77 -4.93 -8.61
C THR A 389 4.45 -5.67 -9.90
N GLY A 390 3.18 -5.94 -10.19
CA GLY A 390 2.75 -6.42 -11.51
C GLY A 390 3.03 -5.42 -12.64
N ALA A 391 2.95 -4.11 -12.36
CA ALA A 391 3.20 -3.03 -13.32
C ALA A 391 4.67 -2.89 -13.71
N CYS A 392 5.59 -3.45 -12.93
CA CYS A 392 6.99 -3.60 -13.32
C CYS A 392 7.17 -4.54 -14.51
N TYR A 393 6.17 -5.37 -14.82
CA TYR A 393 6.17 -6.36 -15.89
C TYR A 393 5.16 -6.02 -17.00
N LYS A 394 3.93 -5.66 -16.63
CA LYS A 394 2.88 -5.25 -17.58
C LYS A 394 2.35 -3.85 -17.24
N SER A 395 2.57 -2.89 -18.15
CA SER A 395 2.21 -1.48 -17.93
C SER A 395 0.74 -1.28 -17.56
N GLN A 396 -0.18 -2.12 -18.04
CA GLN A 396 -1.62 -2.02 -17.78
C GLN A 396 -2.00 -1.99 -16.29
N TYR A 397 -1.25 -2.66 -15.42
CA TYR A 397 -1.55 -2.68 -13.98
C TYR A 397 -1.22 -1.35 -13.27
N ILE A 398 -0.46 -0.45 -13.92
CA ILE A 398 -0.04 0.82 -13.30
C ILE A 398 -1.22 1.72 -13.01
N LYS A 399 -2.18 1.82 -13.94
CA LYS A 399 -3.37 2.68 -13.80
C LYS A 399 -4.15 2.28 -12.55
N ILE A 400 -4.36 0.98 -12.40
CA ILE A 400 -5.09 0.42 -11.27
C ILE A 400 -4.29 0.64 -9.98
N SER A 401 -2.99 0.35 -9.97
CA SER A 401 -2.10 0.60 -8.82
C SER A 401 -2.13 2.06 -8.35
N ILE A 402 -2.12 3.02 -9.27
CA ILE A 402 -2.19 4.46 -8.97
C ILE A 402 -3.52 4.80 -8.29
N VAL A 403 -4.64 4.28 -8.78
CA VAL A 403 -5.97 4.48 -8.15
C VAL A 403 -5.98 3.96 -6.71
N PHE A 404 -5.45 2.76 -6.48
CA PHE A 404 -5.31 2.19 -5.13
C PHE A 404 -4.38 3.01 -4.24
N GLY A 405 -3.30 3.56 -4.81
CA GLY A 405 -2.36 4.45 -4.12
C GLY A 405 -3.04 5.75 -3.66
N TYR A 406 -3.81 6.41 -4.53
CA TYR A 406 -4.53 7.63 -4.17
C TYR A 406 -5.60 7.35 -3.12
N ALA A 407 -6.34 6.25 -3.26
CA ALA A 407 -7.30 5.83 -2.23
C ALA A 407 -6.59 5.68 -0.88
N SER A 408 -5.48 4.95 -0.81
CA SER A 408 -4.68 4.80 0.41
C SER A 408 -4.27 6.15 1.01
N CYS A 409 -3.79 7.08 0.18
CA CYS A 409 -3.36 8.41 0.62
C CYS A 409 -4.52 9.23 1.20
N ILE A 410 -5.73 9.14 0.62
CA ILE A 410 -6.94 9.82 1.13
C ILE A 410 -7.37 9.24 2.48
N PHE A 411 -7.37 7.91 2.63
CA PHE A 411 -7.68 7.25 3.90
C PHE A 411 -6.67 7.59 5.00
N ALA A 412 -5.37 7.61 4.68
CA ALA A 412 -4.33 8.04 5.63
C ALA A 412 -4.48 9.52 6.00
N LEU A 413 -4.74 10.39 5.02
CA LEU A 413 -4.96 11.82 5.21
C LEU A 413 -6.10 12.10 6.19
N THR A 414 -7.25 11.48 5.93
CA THR A 414 -8.43 11.61 6.81
C THR A 414 -8.19 11.04 8.20
N ALA A 415 -7.42 9.96 8.33
CA ALA A 415 -7.07 9.38 9.62
C ALA A 415 -6.20 10.34 10.47
N TRP A 416 -5.12 10.89 9.92
CA TRP A 416 -4.26 11.78 10.71
C TRP A 416 -4.90 13.16 10.96
N ILE A 417 -5.75 13.66 10.06
CA ILE A 417 -6.59 14.83 10.34
C ILE A 417 -7.52 14.55 11.52
N THR A 418 -8.16 13.37 11.55
CA THR A 418 -9.02 12.97 12.68
C THR A 418 -8.24 12.93 13.99
N LEU A 419 -6.99 12.47 13.96
CA LEU A 419 -6.08 12.50 15.11
C LEU A 419 -5.75 13.92 15.55
N LEU A 420 -5.41 14.82 14.63
CA LEU A 420 -5.14 16.23 14.95
C LEU A 420 -6.36 16.95 15.52
N VAL A 421 -7.55 16.74 14.94
CA VAL A 421 -8.81 17.30 15.45
C VAL A 421 -9.12 16.76 16.84
N THR A 422 -8.76 15.50 17.12
CA THR A 422 -8.92 14.90 18.46
C THR A 422 -7.91 15.46 19.45
N TRP A 423 -6.67 15.73 19.01
CA TRP A 423 -5.62 16.33 19.84
C TRP A 423 -5.89 17.81 20.17
N ASN A 424 -6.28 18.63 19.18
CA ASN A 424 -6.56 20.06 19.39
C ASN A 424 -7.95 20.35 19.95
N GLY A 425 -8.89 19.41 19.81
CA GLY A 425 -10.27 19.60 20.21
C GLY A 425 -10.52 19.46 21.71
N ARG A 426 -11.46 20.25 22.24
CA ARG A 426 -12.12 19.93 23.51
C ARG A 426 -13.15 18.84 23.23
N LEU A 427 -12.96 17.67 23.82
CA LEU A 427 -13.82 16.50 23.62
C LEU A 427 -14.75 16.36 24.82
N CYS A 428 -16.04 16.11 24.54
CA CYS A 428 -17.08 16.04 25.57
C CYS A 428 -17.22 17.36 26.38
N THR A 429 -18.36 17.54 27.05
CA THR A 429 -18.74 18.82 27.72
C THR A 429 -19.22 18.63 29.15
N GLY A 430 -19.23 17.40 29.67
CA GLY A 430 -19.67 17.11 31.03
C GLY A 430 -18.74 17.75 32.05
N VAL A 431 -19.35 18.41 33.04
CA VAL A 431 -18.64 18.93 34.21
C VAL A 431 -18.04 17.74 34.98
N THR A 432 -16.81 17.91 35.46
CA THR A 432 -16.16 16.91 36.31
C THR A 432 -16.27 17.41 37.75
N PRO A 433 -17.14 16.85 38.60
CA PRO A 433 -17.28 17.32 39.98
C PRO A 433 -15.96 17.12 40.74
N SER A 434 -15.55 18.12 41.52
CA SER A 434 -14.36 18.04 42.37
C SER A 434 -14.45 16.84 43.32
N GLY A 435 -13.37 16.08 43.47
CA GLY A 435 -13.28 14.91 44.35
C GLY A 435 -13.68 13.57 43.70
N GLN A 436 -14.20 13.56 42.47
CA GLN A 436 -14.53 12.30 41.78
C GLN A 436 -13.36 11.71 40.99
N SER A 437 -12.34 12.51 40.66
CA SER A 437 -11.19 12.09 39.87
C SER A 437 -9.94 12.78 40.37
N SER A 438 -9.06 12.01 41.02
CA SER A 438 -7.79 12.52 41.55
C SER A 438 -6.94 13.20 40.48
N TRP A 439 -6.95 12.69 39.24
CA TRP A 439 -6.24 13.31 38.12
C TRP A 439 -6.77 14.68 37.77
N THR A 440 -8.10 14.84 37.77
CA THR A 440 -8.75 16.10 37.44
C THR A 440 -8.52 17.12 38.55
N ASP A 441 -8.62 16.71 39.82
CA ASP A 441 -8.36 17.57 40.98
C ASP A 441 -6.89 18.03 41.02
N MET A 442 -5.95 17.21 40.53
CA MET A 442 -4.54 17.58 40.36
C MET A 442 -4.26 18.43 39.10
N GLY A 443 -5.28 18.73 38.28
CA GLY A 443 -5.12 19.48 37.03
C GLY A 443 -4.46 18.69 35.90
N TYR A 444 -4.40 17.35 35.98
CA TYR A 444 -3.78 16.50 34.96
C TYR A 444 -4.77 16.22 33.83
N ASN A 445 -4.90 17.22 32.96
CA ASN A 445 -5.82 17.20 31.82
C ASN A 445 -5.49 16.05 30.84
N GLY A 446 -6.50 15.47 30.18
CA GLY A 446 -6.29 14.44 29.15
C GLY A 446 -6.14 13.00 29.68
N ILE A 447 -5.94 12.81 30.98
CA ILE A 447 -6.00 11.51 31.64
C ILE A 447 -7.48 11.09 31.82
N PRO A 448 -7.87 9.84 31.53
CA PRO A 448 -9.25 9.39 31.72
C PRO A 448 -9.68 9.46 33.20
N SER A 449 -10.77 10.16 33.47
CA SER A 449 -11.34 10.33 34.82
C SER A 449 -12.27 9.19 35.24
N GLY A 450 -12.74 8.36 34.30
CA GLY A 450 -13.74 7.32 34.55
C GLY A 450 -15.18 7.84 34.71
N ILE A 451 -15.39 9.15 34.60
CA ILE A 451 -16.69 9.83 34.70
C ILE A 451 -17.32 9.94 33.32
N GLN A 452 -18.62 9.65 33.22
CA GLN A 452 -19.33 9.62 31.94
C GLN A 452 -19.40 11.01 31.31
N ASN A 453 -19.01 11.12 30.03
CA ASN A 453 -19.00 12.37 29.26
C ASN A 453 -18.20 13.53 29.88
N ALA A 454 -17.26 13.27 30.79
CA ALA A 454 -16.41 14.31 31.35
C ALA A 454 -15.58 15.00 30.25
N GLN A 455 -15.32 16.30 30.45
CA GLN A 455 -14.51 17.09 29.53
C GLN A 455 -13.07 16.56 29.44
N ILE A 456 -12.59 16.33 28.23
CA ILE A 456 -11.22 15.89 27.93
C ILE A 456 -10.55 16.99 27.10
N ASN A 457 -9.36 17.39 27.54
CA ASN A 457 -8.55 18.39 26.85
C ASN A 457 -7.09 17.92 26.82
N PHE A 458 -6.50 17.81 25.62
CA PHE A 458 -5.10 17.45 25.43
C PHE A 458 -4.16 18.67 25.30
N SER A 459 -4.58 19.83 25.80
CA SER A 459 -3.73 21.02 25.83
C SER A 459 -2.38 20.75 26.53
N GLY A 460 -1.29 21.10 25.84
CA GLY A 460 0.09 20.89 26.29
C GLY A 460 0.62 19.48 26.07
N TYR A 461 -0.13 18.57 25.43
CA TYR A 461 0.43 17.30 24.95
C TYR A 461 1.28 17.56 23.70
N SER A 462 2.46 16.96 23.65
CA SER A 462 3.31 16.97 22.45
C SER A 462 3.01 15.77 21.57
N LEU A 463 3.09 15.96 20.26
CA LEU A 463 3.03 14.88 19.29
C LEU A 463 4.25 13.97 19.47
N ARG A 464 4.06 12.67 19.31
CA ARG A 464 5.06 11.63 19.56
C ARG A 464 5.36 10.84 18.28
N GLU A 465 6.29 9.90 18.40
CA GLU A 465 6.83 9.12 17.30
C GLU A 465 5.77 8.40 16.46
N GLY A 466 4.71 7.87 17.08
CA GLY A 466 3.65 7.16 16.35
C GLY A 466 2.90 8.05 15.37
N PHE A 467 2.60 9.29 15.78
CA PHE A 467 1.99 10.27 14.88
C PHE A 467 2.97 10.69 13.77
N GLY A 468 4.23 10.92 14.12
CA GLY A 468 5.29 11.27 13.16
C GLY A 468 5.50 10.20 12.09
N LEU A 469 5.47 8.91 12.45
CA LEU A 469 5.60 7.80 11.50
C LEU A 469 4.42 7.72 10.52
N ILE A 470 3.20 7.97 10.99
CA ILE A 470 2.00 7.99 10.14
C ILE A 470 2.08 9.15 9.14
N VAL A 471 2.40 10.36 9.60
CA VAL A 471 2.51 11.54 8.72
C VAL A 471 3.70 11.39 7.76
N GLY A 472 4.84 10.90 8.24
CA GLY A 472 6.03 10.64 7.42
C GLY A 472 5.76 9.61 6.32
N GLY A 473 5.12 8.49 6.67
CA GLY A 473 4.70 7.49 5.67
C GLY A 473 3.72 8.05 4.65
N TRP A 474 2.78 8.88 5.09
CA TRP A 474 1.83 9.55 4.19
C TRP A 474 2.54 10.52 3.22
N ALA A 475 3.47 11.33 3.72
CA ALA A 475 4.20 12.28 2.87
C ALA A 475 5.07 11.56 1.82
N ILE A 476 5.84 10.55 2.25
CA ILE A 476 6.73 9.77 1.36
C ILE A 476 5.91 9.05 0.29
N SER A 477 4.83 8.35 0.68
CA SER A 477 3.97 7.65 -0.28
C SER A 477 3.26 8.58 -1.24
N THR A 478 2.80 9.75 -0.78
CA THR A 478 2.17 10.77 -1.64
C THR A 478 3.16 11.30 -2.68
N VAL A 479 4.39 11.61 -2.28
CA VAL A 479 5.44 12.08 -3.22
C VAL A 479 5.78 11.00 -4.24
N ALA A 480 5.97 9.75 -3.80
CA ALA A 480 6.26 8.64 -4.70
C ALA A 480 5.11 8.38 -5.67
N LEU A 481 3.86 8.52 -5.21
CA LEU A 481 2.68 8.36 -6.05
C LEU A 481 2.58 9.48 -7.10
N ILE A 482 2.78 10.75 -6.72
CA ILE A 482 2.78 11.89 -7.66
C ILE A 482 3.87 11.69 -8.71
N PHE A 483 5.08 11.33 -8.29
CA PHE A 483 6.19 11.10 -9.22
C PHE A 483 5.91 9.96 -10.19
N ASN A 484 5.30 8.87 -9.70
CA ASN A 484 4.91 7.73 -10.51
C ASN A 484 3.72 8.05 -11.45
N THR A 485 2.84 8.98 -11.09
CA THR A 485 1.78 9.49 -11.98
C THR A 485 2.36 10.40 -13.08
N VAL A 486 3.24 11.35 -12.73
CA VAL A 486 3.85 12.27 -13.71
C VAL A 486 4.69 11.52 -14.73
N LEU A 487 5.46 10.52 -14.29
CA LEU A 487 6.25 9.67 -15.19
C LEU A 487 5.43 8.62 -15.95
N TRP A 488 4.13 8.52 -15.69
CA TRP A 488 3.23 7.73 -16.51
C TRP A 488 2.65 8.55 -17.66
N ASP A 489 2.51 9.86 -17.50
CA ASP A 489 2.05 10.78 -18.54
C ASP A 489 3.15 11.14 -19.56
N ILE A 490 4.43 10.97 -19.18
CA ILE A 490 5.62 11.07 -20.04
C ILE A 490 5.94 9.69 -20.61
#